data_AF-A0A7K4Y2Q8-F1
#
_entry.id   AF-A0A7K4Y2Q8-F1
#
_cell.length_a   1.000
_cell.length_b   1.000
_cell.length_c   1.000
_cell.angle_alpha   90.00
_cell.angle_beta   90.00
_cell.angle_gamma   90.00
#
_symmetry.space_group_name_H-M   'P 1'
#
loop_
_entity.id
_entity.type
_entity.pdbx_description
1 polymer ?
#
loop_
_entity_poly.entity_id
_entity_poly.type
_entity_poly.pdbx_seq_one_letter_code
_entity_poly.pdbx_strand_id
1 'polypeptide(L)' 'VSSGSVTVHADSTVQVLAEEAVTMDMLDLATAKSNLEKAVSEMAAASDEAAKAEAQIKVEANEALVKALE' A
#
# COMPACT_ATOMS: atom_id res chain seq x y z
N VAL A 1 -7.01 0.28 -3.18
CA VAL A 1 -6.94 1.67 -2.67
C VAL A 1 -5.69 1.81 -1.82
N SER A 2 -5.05 2.99 -1.78
CA SER A 2 -3.81 3.21 -1.02
C SER A 2 -4.05 3.56 0.45
N SER A 3 -4.87 4.57 0.71
CA SER A 3 -5.28 5.05 2.03
C SER A 3 -6.67 5.67 1.92
N GLY A 4 -7.26 6.08 3.05
CA GLY A 4 -8.53 6.79 3.01
C GLY A 4 -9.33 6.76 4.30
N SER A 5 -10.61 7.07 4.18
CA SER A 5 -11.58 7.02 5.27
C SER A 5 -12.89 6.36 4.84
N VAL A 6 -13.55 5.76 5.82
CA VAL A 6 -14.87 5.16 5.66
C VAL A 6 -15.80 5.75 6.70
N THR A 7 -16.94 6.26 6.25
CA THR A 7 -18.04 6.71 7.11
C THR A 7 -19.28 5.89 6.80
N VAL A 8 -19.87 5.28 7.83
CA VAL A 8 -21.13 4.54 7.72
C VAL A 8 -22.23 5.38 8.36
N HIS A 9 -23.29 5.65 7.60
CA HIS A 9 -24.42 6.47 8.04
C HIS A 9 -25.55 5.61 8.63
N ALA A 10 -26.45 6.25 9.40
CA ALA A 10 -27.55 5.56 10.08
C ALA A 10 -28.58 4.93 9.12
N ASP A 11 -28.68 5.44 7.90
CA ASP A 11 -29.52 4.88 6.83
C ASP A 11 -28.83 3.75 6.05
N SER A 12 -27.70 3.25 6.56
CA SER A 12 -26.86 2.21 5.93
C SER A 12 -26.17 2.62 4.64
N THR A 13 -26.17 3.91 4.28
CA THR A 13 -25.28 4.41 3.22
C THR A 13 -23.84 4.48 3.72
N VAL A 14 -22.89 4.34 2.80
CA VAL A 14 -21.46 4.34 3.12
C VAL A 14 -20.75 5.36 2.22
N GLN A 15 -19.96 6.22 2.85
CA GLN A 15 -19.01 7.09 2.16
C GLN A 15 -17.61 6.48 2.27
N VAL A 16 -17.03 6.15 1.13
CA VAL A 16 -15.63 5.69 1.03
C VAL A 16 -14.86 6.75 0.27
N LEU A 17 -13.87 7.36 0.92
CA LEU A 17 -12.93 8.27 0.27
C LEU A 17 -11.58 7.57 0.24
N ALA A 18 -11.01 7.42 -0.94
CA ALA A 18 -9.66 6.90 -1.13
C ALA A 18 -8.75 8.02 -1.62
N GLU A 19 -7.51 8.03 -1.15
CA GLU A 19 -6.49 8.93 -1.68
C GLU A 19 -6.12 8.53 -3.12
N GLU A 20 -5.87 7.23 -3.34
CA GLU A 20 -5.71 6.67 -4.68
C GLU A 20 -6.56 5.40 -4.81
N ALA A 21 -7.31 5.32 -5.91
CA ALA A 21 -8.14 4.17 -6.28
C ALA A 21 -7.89 3.82 -7.74
N VAL A 22 -7.04 2.82 -7.96
CA VAL A 22 -6.78 2.24 -9.29
C VAL A 22 -7.49 0.90 -9.42
N THR A 23 -7.86 0.55 -10.66
CA THR A 23 -8.40 -0.76 -10.99
C THR A 23 -7.27 -1.79 -11.13
N MET A 24 -7.58 -3.07 -10.94
CA MET A 24 -6.56 -4.14 -10.91
C MET A 24 -5.83 -4.30 -12.25
N ASP A 25 -6.50 -4.01 -13.36
CA ASP A 25 -5.93 -4.05 -14.71
C ASP A 25 -4.90 -2.96 -15.00
N MET A 26 -4.83 -1.91 -14.16
CA MET A 26 -3.81 -0.86 -14.25
C MET A 26 -2.49 -1.24 -13.55
N LEU A 27 -2.45 -2.36 -12.85
CA LEU A 27 -1.33 -2.77 -12.00
C LEU A 27 -0.56 -3.94 -12.63
N ASP A 28 0.77 -3.91 -12.52
CA ASP A 28 1.64 -4.95 -13.02
C ASP A 28 2.31 -5.73 -11.86
N LEU A 29 2.09 -7.04 -11.83
CA LEU A 29 2.60 -7.93 -10.78
C LEU A 29 4.13 -7.95 -10.73
N ALA A 30 4.80 -7.94 -11.89
CA ALA A 30 6.26 -7.97 -11.93
C ALA A 30 6.86 -6.69 -11.33
N THR A 31 6.28 -5.55 -11.65
CA THR A 31 6.65 -4.24 -11.09
C THR A 31 6.40 -4.19 -9.58
N ALA A 32 5.24 -4.69 -9.10
CA ALA A 32 4.94 -4.77 -7.68
C ALA A 32 5.95 -5.62 -6.90
N LYS A 33 6.34 -6.79 -7.45
CA LYS A 33 7.37 -7.66 -6.84
C LYS A 33 8.75 -6.98 -6.81
N SER A 34 9.14 -6.30 -7.90
CA SER A 34 10.40 -5.54 -7.91
C SER A 34 10.42 -4.39 -6.90
N ASN A 35 9.28 -3.71 -6.72
CA ASN A 35 9.16 -2.64 -5.74
C ASN A 35 9.20 -3.17 -4.30
N LEU A 36 8.62 -4.34 -4.04
CA LEU A 36 8.74 -5.02 -2.75
C LEU A 36 10.20 -5.32 -2.39
N GLU A 37 10.97 -5.90 -3.31
CA GLU A 37 12.39 -6.21 -3.08
C GLU A 37 13.21 -4.94 -2.78
N LYS A 38 12.91 -3.84 -3.47
CA LYS A 38 13.53 -2.53 -3.21
C LYS A 38 13.15 -2.01 -1.82
N ALA A 39 11.88 -2.08 -1.44
CA ALA A 39 11.40 -1.62 -0.12
C ALA A 39 12.07 -2.40 1.02
N VAL A 40 12.22 -3.73 0.88
CA VAL A 40 12.94 -4.56 1.85
C VAL A 40 14.41 -4.14 1.97
N SER A 41 15.03 -3.80 0.84
CA SER A 41 16.41 -3.31 0.82
C SER A 41 16.55 -1.94 1.48
N GLU A 42 15.62 -1.01 1.23
CA GLU A 42 15.56 0.31 1.88
C GLU A 42 15.38 0.17 3.39
N MET A 43 14.52 -0.74 3.83
CA MET A 43 14.28 -1.01 5.25
C MET A 43 15.54 -1.52 5.97
N ALA A 44 16.29 -2.42 5.34
CA ALA A 44 17.55 -2.91 5.88
C ALA A 44 18.64 -1.81 5.95
N ALA A 45 18.57 -0.81 5.08
CA ALA A 45 19.54 0.28 4.99
C ALA A 45 19.20 1.51 5.87
N ALA A 46 17.97 1.60 6.39
CA ALA A 46 17.50 2.76 7.13
C ALA A 46 18.24 2.96 8.48
N SER A 47 18.75 4.17 8.69
CA SER A 47 19.64 4.51 9.83
C SER A 47 18.94 5.10 11.04
N ASP A 48 17.73 5.64 10.88
CA ASP A 48 16.94 6.24 11.95
C ASP A 48 15.51 5.69 11.98
N GLU A 49 14.79 5.98 13.06
CA GLU A 49 13.48 5.40 13.32
C GLU A 49 12.40 5.89 12.35
N ALA A 50 12.48 7.15 11.92
CA ALA A 50 11.52 7.69 10.96
C ALA A 50 11.70 7.03 9.58
N ALA A 51 12.95 6.92 9.12
CA ALA A 51 13.29 6.23 7.88
C ALA A 51 12.90 4.75 7.92
N LYS A 52 13.08 4.08 9.06
CA LYS A 52 12.62 2.69 9.25
C LYS A 52 11.10 2.58 9.19
N ALA A 53 10.37 3.48 9.84
CA ALA A 53 8.91 3.48 9.80
C ALA A 53 8.37 3.69 8.38
N GLU A 54 8.94 4.63 7.63
CA GLU A 54 8.58 4.87 6.23
C GLU A 54 8.89 3.66 5.34
N ALA A 55 10.06 3.05 5.51
CA ALA A 55 10.43 1.85 4.77
C ALA A 55 9.54 0.65 5.13
N GLN A 56 9.14 0.51 6.41
CA GLN A 56 8.17 -0.52 6.83
C GLN A 56 6.83 -0.34 6.13
N ILE A 57 6.29 0.88 6.10
CA ILE A 57 5.03 1.18 5.41
C ILE A 57 5.12 0.80 3.93
N LYS A 58 6.25 1.12 3.27
CA LYS A 58 6.49 0.73 1.88
C LYS A 58 6.51 -0.78 1.69
N VAL A 59 7.17 -1.53 2.59
CA VAL A 59 7.20 -3.00 2.54
C VAL A 59 5.77 -3.54 2.64
N GLU A 60 5.03 -3.17 3.68
CA GLU A 60 3.67 -3.66 3.94
C GLU A 60 2.71 -3.32 2.78
N ALA A 61 2.81 -2.10 2.23
CA ALA A 61 1.99 -1.69 1.09
C ALA A 61 2.30 -2.52 -0.16
N ASN A 62 3.58 -2.77 -0.47
CA ASN A 62 3.96 -3.59 -1.63
C ASN A 62 3.64 -5.08 -1.42
N GLU A 63 3.75 -5.62 -0.20
CA GLU A 63 3.32 -6.99 0.10
C GLU A 63 1.82 -7.17 -0.11
N ALA A 64 1.01 -6.25 0.41
CA ALA A 64 -0.44 -6.26 0.22
C ALA A 64 -0.81 -6.12 -1.27
N LEU A 65 -0.08 -5.29 -2.02
CA LEU A 65 -0.27 -5.11 -3.45
C LEU A 65 0.05 -6.39 -4.24
N VAL A 66 1.20 -7.02 -3.99
CA VAL A 66 1.57 -8.29 -4.63
C VAL A 66 0.51 -9.35 -4.34
N LYS A 67 0.09 -9.49 -3.08
CA LYS A 67 -0.93 -10.45 -2.68
C LYS A 67 -2.30 -10.20 -3.32
N ALA A 68 -2.66 -8.95 -3.58
CA ALA A 68 -3.92 -8.62 -4.25
C ALA A 68 -3.91 -8.96 -5.76
N LEU A 69 -2.72 -9.09 -6.35
CA LEU A 69 -2.51 -9.38 -7.77
C LEU A 69 -2.22 -10.88 -8.05
N GLU A 70 -2.07 -11.70 -7.00
CA GLU A 70 -1.94 -13.16 -7.07
C GLU A 70 -3.31 -13.87 -7.01
#